data_AF-A0A2E5W285-F1
#
_entry.id   AF-A0A2E5W285-F1
#
_cell.length_a   1.000
_cell.length_b   1.000
_cell.length_c   1.000
_cell.angle_alpha   90.00
_cell.angle_beta   90.00
_cell.angle_gamma   90.00
#
_symmetry.space_group_name_H-M   'P 1'
#
loop_
_entity.id
_entity.type
_entity.pdbx_description
1 polymer ?
#
loop_
_entity_poly.entity_id
_entity_poly.type
_entity_poly.pdbx_seq_one_letter_code
_entity_poly.pdbx_strand_id
1 'polypeptide(L)'
;MMKNFKHTAGFTMMELVVTLALMGVLISFAIPAYNGVSEEMQGKRNEANMQTIREAFFHYFYRMHQQKGRVAHFPPEPSNERKLMDDDWASTPMDSLLSPQAPKHLFATGVLPKNANNTPFMYTTWNDTVDASGEVMYYIKIEDVDEDSPSYGKSFTYSI
;
A
#
# COMPACT_ATOMS: atom_id res chain seq x y z
N MET A 1 -69.41 23.97 -9.29
CA MET A 1 -68.26 23.06 -9.20
C MET A 1 -67.00 23.88 -9.48
N MET A 2 -66.24 24.24 -8.45
CA MET A 2 -65.10 25.17 -8.57
C MET A 2 -63.84 24.35 -8.88
N LYS A 3 -63.28 24.52 -10.09
CA LYS A 3 -62.02 23.86 -10.49
C LYS A 3 -60.85 24.62 -9.86
N ASN A 4 -60.19 23.99 -8.89
CA ASN A 4 -58.91 24.46 -8.35
C ASN A 4 -57.82 24.28 -9.42
N PHE A 5 -57.39 25.38 -10.05
CA PHE A 5 -56.17 25.39 -10.87
C PHE A 5 -54.96 25.30 -9.94
N LYS A 6 -54.28 24.15 -9.92
CA LYS A 6 -52.97 24.03 -9.30
C LYS A 6 -51.96 24.76 -10.17
N HIS A 7 -51.45 25.91 -9.71
CA HIS A 7 -50.30 26.56 -10.32
C HIS A 7 -49.06 25.68 -10.08
N THR A 8 -48.59 25.00 -11.12
CA THR A 8 -47.24 24.42 -11.15
C THR A 8 -46.29 25.55 -11.54
N ALA A 9 -45.64 26.18 -10.56
CA ALA A 9 -44.60 27.16 -10.83
C ALA A 9 -43.44 26.45 -11.54
N GLY A 10 -43.21 26.79 -12.81
CA GLY A 10 -42.03 26.35 -13.55
C GLY A 10 -40.80 27.13 -13.09
N PHE A 11 -39.63 26.51 -13.17
CA PHE A 11 -38.34 27.13 -12.85
C PHE A 11 -38.04 28.27 -13.82
N THR A 12 -37.59 29.43 -13.31
CA THR A 12 -37.26 30.58 -14.15
C THR A 12 -35.85 30.48 -14.74
N MET A 13 -35.65 31.09 -15.91
CA MET A 13 -34.31 31.18 -16.52
C MET A 13 -33.31 31.89 -15.59
N MET A 14 -33.77 32.89 -14.82
CA MET A 14 -32.93 33.62 -13.88
C MET A 14 -32.47 32.74 -12.72
N GLU A 15 -33.36 31.93 -12.14
CA GLU A 15 -32.98 30.96 -11.11
C GLU A 15 -31.95 29.96 -11.64
N LEU A 16 -32.10 29.49 -12.89
CA LEU A 16 -31.10 28.60 -13.50
C LEU A 16 -29.73 29.26 -13.63
N VAL A 17 -29.69 30.51 -14.11
CA VAL A 17 -28.41 31.22 -14.30
C VAL A 17 -27.72 31.49 -12.97
N VAL A 18 -28.46 31.91 -11.94
CA VAL A 18 -27.89 32.18 -10.61
C VAL A 18 -27.40 30.90 -9.96
N THR A 19 -28.16 29.81 -10.04
CA THR A 19 -27.75 28.51 -9.47
C THR A 19 -26.50 27.97 -10.15
N LEU A 20 -26.41 28.00 -11.49
CA LEU A 20 -25.22 27.59 -12.22
C LEU A 20 -24.00 28.47 -11.91
N ALA A 21 -24.19 29.78 -11.76
CA ALA A 21 -23.11 30.70 -11.38
C ALA A 21 -22.56 30.37 -9.99
N LEU A 22 -23.44 30.13 -9.00
CA LEU A 22 -23.04 29.73 -7.65
C LEU A 22 -22.38 28.36 -7.64
N MET A 23 -22.90 27.38 -8.40
CA MET A 23 -22.26 26.07 -8.56
C MET A 23 -20.87 26.19 -9.16
N GLY A 24 -20.67 27.02 -10.19
CA GLY A 24 -19.36 27.25 -10.80
C GLY A 24 -18.33 27.78 -9.81
N VAL A 25 -18.71 28.76 -8.98
CA VAL A 25 -17.84 29.32 -7.93
C VAL A 25 -17.51 28.28 -6.85
N LEU A 26 -18.48 27.45 -6.44
CA LEU A 26 -18.21 26.40 -5.45
C LEU A 26 -17.26 25.32 -6.02
N ILE A 27 -17.51 24.88 -7.26
CA ILE A 27 -16.71 23.84 -7.93
C ILE A 27 -15.25 24.32 -8.13
N SER A 28 -15.04 25.61 -8.44
CA SER A 28 -13.69 26.14 -8.67
C SER A 28 -12.76 26.03 -7.48
N PHE A 29 -13.27 26.08 -6.24
CA PHE A 29 -12.48 25.88 -5.03
C PHE A 29 -12.51 24.44 -4.53
N ALA A 30 -13.61 23.72 -4.73
CA ALA A 30 -13.79 22.36 -4.22
C ALA A 30 -12.88 21.33 -4.91
N ILE A 31 -12.74 21.38 -6.25
CA ILE A 31 -11.95 20.38 -7.01
C ILE A 31 -10.46 20.41 -6.60
N PRO A 32 -9.76 21.56 -6.61
CA PRO A 32 -8.35 21.59 -6.27
C PRO A 32 -8.07 21.13 -4.82
N ALA A 33 -8.94 21.49 -3.88
CA ALA A 33 -8.81 21.09 -2.49
C ALA A 33 -8.92 19.56 -2.31
N TYR A 34 -9.78 18.90 -3.09
CA TYR A 34 -9.95 17.45 -3.01
C TYR A 34 -8.75 16.68 -3.56
N ASN A 35 -8.13 17.17 -4.63
CA ASN A 35 -7.00 16.50 -5.27
C ASN A 35 -5.78 16.39 -4.33
N GLY A 36 -5.40 17.48 -3.65
CA GLY A 36 -4.26 17.45 -2.73
C GLY A 36 -4.47 16.53 -1.52
N VAL A 37 -5.68 16.52 -0.95
CA VAL A 37 -6.01 15.63 0.17
C VAL A 37 -6.00 14.16 -0.28
N SER A 38 -6.49 13.87 -1.49
CA SER A 38 -6.48 12.51 -2.03
C SER A 38 -5.04 11.98 -2.19
N GLU A 39 -4.15 12.78 -2.78
CA GLU A 39 -2.74 12.43 -2.98
C GLU A 39 -2.02 12.16 -1.65
N GLU A 40 -2.21 13.03 -0.65
CA GLU A 40 -1.63 12.84 0.69
C GLU A 40 -2.16 11.56 1.37
N MET A 41 -3.47 11.31 1.28
CA MET A 41 -4.06 10.09 1.84
C MET A 41 -3.55 8.82 1.15
N GLN A 42 -3.35 8.88 -0.17
CA GLN A 42 -2.76 7.78 -0.94
C GLN A 42 -1.32 7.50 -0.49
N GLY A 43 -0.50 8.54 -0.34
CA GLY A 43 0.88 8.40 0.16
C GLY A 43 0.92 7.78 1.57
N LYS A 44 0.09 8.29 2.49
CA LYS A 44 -0.03 7.73 3.85
C LYS A 44 -0.48 6.27 3.86
N ARG A 45 -1.42 5.90 2.97
CA ARG A 45 -1.86 4.51 2.80
C ARG A 45 -0.71 3.62 2.33
N ASN A 46 0.09 4.09 1.38
CA ASN A 46 1.22 3.32 0.86
C ASN A 46 2.29 3.10 1.94
N GLU A 47 2.60 4.12 2.73
CA GLU A 47 3.48 3.99 3.89
C GLU A 47 2.94 2.97 4.92
N ALA A 48 1.64 3.04 5.25
CA ALA A 48 1.00 2.06 6.13
C ALA A 48 1.03 0.63 5.55
N ASN A 49 0.87 0.48 4.23
CA ASN A 49 0.98 -0.81 3.55
C ASN A 49 2.39 -1.37 3.65
N MET A 50 3.43 -0.55 3.47
CA MET A 50 4.83 -0.96 3.67
C MET A 50 5.09 -1.39 5.12
N GLN A 51 4.54 -0.69 6.12
CA GLN A 51 4.63 -1.09 7.53
C GLN A 51 3.93 -2.44 7.79
N THR A 52 2.75 -2.64 7.20
CA THR A 52 2.00 -3.90 7.32
C THR A 52 2.82 -5.08 6.78
N ILE A 53 3.50 -4.88 5.64
CA ILE A 53 4.39 -5.90 5.07
C ILE A 53 5.56 -6.19 6.01
N ARG A 54 6.22 -5.14 6.51
CA ARG A 54 7.31 -5.27 7.49
C ARG A 54 6.87 -6.07 8.71
N GLU A 55 5.73 -5.73 9.32
CA GLU A 55 5.21 -6.42 10.49
C GLU A 55 4.97 -7.91 10.21
N ALA A 56 4.33 -8.23 9.08
CA ALA A 56 4.11 -9.61 8.68
C ALA A 56 5.42 -10.40 8.53
N PHE A 57 6.46 -9.78 7.97
CA PHE A 57 7.77 -10.41 7.77
C PHE A 57 8.51 -10.61 9.10
N PHE A 58 8.42 -9.66 10.02
CA PHE A 58 8.98 -9.79 11.37
C PHE A 58 8.26 -10.88 12.17
N HIS A 59 6.92 -10.91 12.13
CA HIS A 59 6.14 -11.99 12.75
C HIS A 59 6.51 -13.36 12.20
N TYR A 60 6.72 -13.46 10.89
CA TYR A 60 7.22 -14.68 10.26
C TYR A 60 8.60 -15.08 10.80
N PHE A 61 9.56 -14.14 10.83
CA PHE A 61 10.91 -14.38 11.35
C PHE A 61 10.88 -14.90 12.79
N TYR A 62 10.13 -14.23 13.69
CA TYR A 62 9.98 -14.66 15.07
C TYR A 62 9.36 -16.06 15.21
N ARG A 63 8.39 -16.39 14.35
CA ARG A 63 7.78 -17.72 14.35
C ARG A 63 8.77 -18.80 13.90
N MET A 64 9.61 -18.49 12.91
CA MET A 64 10.67 -19.41 12.46
C MET A 64 11.73 -19.62 13.56
N HIS A 65 12.10 -18.56 14.27
CA HIS A 65 13.06 -18.64 15.39
C HIS A 65 12.56 -19.50 16.56
N GLN A 66 11.25 -19.53 16.81
CA GLN A 66 10.65 -20.31 17.90
C GLN A 66 10.47 -21.81 17.56
N GLN A 67 10.52 -22.18 16.29
CA GLN A 67 10.27 -23.55 15.85
C GLN A 67 11.57 -24.36 15.86
N LYS A 68 11.58 -25.43 16.66
CA LYS A 68 12.73 -26.33 16.75
C LYS A 68 13.08 -26.93 15.39
N GLY A 69 14.36 -26.86 15.01
CA GLY A 69 14.89 -27.42 13.76
C GLY A 69 14.73 -26.52 12.53
N ARG A 70 14.29 -25.27 12.69
CA ARG A 70 14.23 -24.26 11.63
C ARG A 70 15.26 -23.16 11.86
N VAL A 71 15.74 -22.58 10.76
CA VAL A 71 16.59 -21.39 10.78
C VAL A 71 15.67 -20.17 10.61
N ALA A 72 15.86 -19.15 11.45
CA ALA A 72 15.13 -17.90 11.29
C ALA A 72 15.66 -17.16 10.05
N HIS A 73 14.75 -16.80 9.16
CA HIS A 73 15.07 -16.04 7.96
C HIS A 73 13.85 -15.20 7.57
N PHE A 74 14.08 -14.09 6.86
CA PHE A 74 13.01 -13.36 6.20
C PHE A 74 12.60 -14.06 4.90
N PRO A 75 11.43 -13.73 4.32
CA PRO A 75 11.10 -14.19 2.97
C PRO A 75 12.26 -13.90 2.00
N PRO A 76 12.56 -14.79 1.04
CA PRO A 76 13.64 -14.55 0.09
C PRO A 76 13.32 -13.34 -0.79
N GLU A 77 14.33 -12.62 -1.26
CA GLU A 77 14.11 -11.52 -2.20
C GLU A 77 13.49 -12.00 -3.54
N PRO A 78 12.65 -11.18 -4.20
CA PRO A 78 12.18 -11.45 -5.55
C PRO A 78 13.31 -11.66 -6.54
N SER A 79 13.11 -12.61 -7.45
CA SER A 79 14.07 -12.96 -8.50
C SER A 79 13.94 -12.11 -9.75
N ASN A 80 12.87 -11.32 -9.88
CA ASN A 80 12.67 -10.43 -11.03
C ASN A 80 13.67 -9.25 -11.01
N GLU A 81 13.87 -8.63 -12.19
CA GLU A 81 14.87 -7.57 -12.42
C GLU A 81 14.69 -6.36 -11.51
N ARG A 82 13.44 -6.01 -11.19
CA ARG A 82 13.08 -4.83 -10.40
C ARG A 82 12.91 -5.12 -8.90
N LYS A 83 13.19 -6.34 -8.45
CA LYS A 83 12.99 -6.80 -7.07
C LYS A 83 11.59 -6.53 -6.51
N LEU A 84 10.57 -6.53 -7.37
CA LEU A 84 9.17 -6.26 -7.01
C LEU A 84 8.53 -7.50 -6.39
N MET A 85 7.71 -7.30 -5.36
CA MET A 85 6.91 -8.38 -4.76
C MET A 85 5.68 -8.72 -5.61
N ASP A 86 5.90 -9.14 -6.85
CA ASP A 86 4.84 -9.52 -7.78
C ASP A 86 4.06 -10.76 -7.33
N ASP A 87 2.95 -11.04 -8.02
CA ASP A 87 2.03 -12.11 -7.64
C ASP A 87 2.67 -13.51 -7.80
N ASP A 88 3.67 -13.64 -8.69
CA ASP A 88 4.44 -14.85 -8.92
C ASP A 88 5.36 -15.15 -7.72
N TRP A 89 6.18 -14.18 -7.32
CA TRP A 89 7.01 -14.29 -6.11
C TRP A 89 6.15 -14.48 -4.86
N ALA A 90 5.05 -13.73 -4.74
CA ALA A 90 4.13 -13.84 -3.62
C ALA A 90 3.49 -15.24 -3.48
N SER A 91 3.37 -15.96 -4.60
CA SER A 91 2.83 -17.32 -4.66
C SER A 91 3.89 -18.42 -4.58
N THR A 92 5.17 -18.06 -4.72
CA THR A 92 6.28 -19.01 -4.67
C THR A 92 6.62 -19.35 -3.20
N PRO A 93 6.82 -20.63 -2.85
CA PRO A 93 7.22 -21.01 -1.50
C PRO A 93 8.52 -20.32 -1.07
N MET A 94 8.57 -19.80 0.17
CA MET A 94 9.75 -19.10 0.69
C MET A 94 10.97 -20.03 0.81
N ASP A 95 10.75 -21.27 1.21
CA ASP A 95 11.76 -22.33 1.17
C ASP A 95 11.06 -23.67 0.90
N SER A 96 11.33 -24.28 -0.24
CA SER A 96 10.64 -25.52 -0.64
C SER A 96 10.93 -26.71 0.29
N LEU A 97 12.00 -26.65 1.09
CA LEU A 97 12.41 -27.71 2.01
C LEU A 97 11.98 -27.39 3.45
N LEU A 98 12.23 -26.16 3.90
CA LEU A 98 12.06 -25.78 5.31
C LEU A 98 10.85 -24.90 5.56
N SER A 99 10.28 -24.21 4.56
CA SER A 99 9.13 -23.31 4.71
C SER A 99 8.25 -23.30 3.45
N PRO A 100 7.39 -24.32 3.25
CA PRO A 100 6.57 -24.45 2.04
C PRO A 100 5.48 -23.38 1.92
N GLN A 101 5.39 -22.47 2.89
CA GLN A 101 4.46 -21.35 2.86
C GLN A 101 4.98 -20.26 1.92
N ALA A 102 4.13 -19.81 0.99
CA ALA A 102 4.41 -18.64 0.16
C ALA A 102 4.20 -17.32 0.92
N PRO A 103 4.89 -16.21 0.56
CA PRO A 103 4.77 -14.91 1.23
C PRO A 103 3.33 -14.39 1.36
N LYS A 104 2.48 -14.64 0.34
CA LYS A 104 1.07 -14.19 0.38
C LYS A 104 0.27 -14.75 1.55
N HIS A 105 0.63 -15.94 2.03
CA HIS A 105 -0.06 -16.58 3.14
C HIS A 105 0.32 -15.97 4.51
N LEU A 106 1.25 -15.01 4.55
CA LEU A 106 1.54 -14.24 5.76
C LEU A 106 0.45 -13.19 6.04
N PHE A 107 -0.40 -12.90 5.05
CA PHE A 107 -1.47 -11.93 5.13
C PHE A 107 -2.82 -12.65 5.19
N ALA A 108 -3.73 -12.17 6.03
CA ALA A 108 -5.06 -12.76 6.19
C ALA A 108 -5.88 -12.76 4.88
N THR A 109 -5.64 -11.78 4.02
CA THR A 109 -6.27 -11.63 2.69
C THR A 109 -5.70 -12.58 1.65
N GLY A 110 -4.54 -13.21 1.90
CA GLY A 110 -3.84 -14.02 0.91
C GLY A 110 -3.24 -13.20 -0.24
N VAL A 111 -3.15 -11.88 -0.10
CA VAL A 111 -2.60 -10.94 -1.11
C VAL A 111 -1.76 -9.90 -0.40
N LEU A 112 -0.62 -9.54 -0.97
CA LEU A 112 0.24 -8.50 -0.41
C LEU A 112 -0.38 -7.12 -0.63
N PRO A 113 -0.29 -6.22 0.36
CA PRO A 113 -0.58 -4.81 0.17
C PRO A 113 0.28 -4.22 -0.96
N LYS A 114 -0.33 -3.42 -1.83
CA LYS A 114 0.31 -2.72 -2.95
C LYS A 114 0.23 -1.20 -2.75
N ASN A 115 0.91 -0.44 -3.60
CA ASN A 115 0.81 1.01 -3.59
C ASN A 115 -0.57 1.48 -4.12
N ALA A 116 -0.75 2.79 -4.23
CA ALA A 116 -2.04 3.36 -4.59
C ALA A 116 -2.47 3.11 -6.04
N ASN A 117 -1.50 2.83 -6.91
CA ASN A 117 -1.68 2.49 -8.31
C ASN A 117 -1.80 0.98 -8.53
N ASN A 118 -1.89 0.19 -7.45
CA ASN A 118 -1.93 -1.27 -7.47
C ASN A 118 -0.61 -1.91 -7.97
N THR A 119 0.50 -1.19 -7.87
CA THR A 119 1.85 -1.67 -8.16
C THR A 119 2.48 -2.25 -6.89
N PRO A 120 3.11 -3.45 -6.94
CA PRO A 120 3.84 -4.01 -5.81
C PRO A 120 5.03 -3.14 -5.40
N PHE A 121 5.42 -3.22 -4.12
CA PHE A 121 6.64 -2.58 -3.63
C PHE A 121 7.88 -3.42 -3.95
N MET A 122 9.04 -2.76 -4.04
CA MET A 122 10.35 -3.41 -4.10
C MET A 122 10.72 -3.96 -2.72
N TYR A 123 11.34 -5.14 -2.67
CA TYR A 123 11.81 -5.77 -1.45
C TYR A 123 13.22 -6.34 -1.61
N THR A 124 14.09 -6.04 -0.65
CA THR A 124 15.42 -6.65 -0.54
C THR A 124 15.72 -7.05 0.91
N THR A 125 16.57 -8.06 1.09
CA THR A 125 17.02 -8.53 2.40
C THR A 125 18.49 -8.92 2.36
N TRP A 126 19.21 -8.65 3.44
CA TRP A 126 20.61 -9.02 3.61
C TRP A 126 20.91 -9.24 5.09
N ASN A 127 22.02 -9.90 5.39
CA ASN A 127 22.53 -10.06 6.74
C ASN A 127 23.88 -9.36 6.87
N ASP A 128 24.17 -8.85 8.06
CA ASP A 128 25.46 -8.26 8.40
C ASP A 128 25.93 -8.84 9.74
N THR A 129 27.25 -8.98 9.90
CA THR A 129 27.83 -9.50 11.15
C THR A 129 28.51 -8.35 11.87
N VAL A 130 28.06 -8.06 13.09
CA VAL A 130 28.62 -6.97 13.88
C VAL A 130 29.98 -7.39 14.41
N ASP A 131 31.06 -6.78 13.87
CA ASP A 131 32.45 -7.11 14.20
C ASP A 131 32.76 -7.12 15.71
N ALA A 132 32.07 -6.27 16.47
CA ALA A 132 32.30 -6.12 17.91
C ALA A 132 31.65 -7.20 18.78
N SER A 133 30.50 -7.75 18.38
CA SER A 133 29.74 -8.76 19.16
C SER A 133 29.72 -10.14 18.52
N GLY A 134 30.02 -10.25 17.23
CA GLY A 134 29.83 -11.46 16.43
C GLY A 134 28.36 -11.79 16.14
N GLU A 135 27.44 -10.87 16.45
CA GLU A 135 26.01 -11.04 16.25
C GLU A 135 25.63 -10.81 14.78
N VAL A 136 24.78 -11.70 14.24
CA VAL A 136 24.26 -11.58 12.88
C VAL A 136 22.95 -10.79 12.92
N MET A 137 22.98 -9.60 12.33
CA MET A 137 21.83 -8.72 12.17
C MET A 137 21.16 -8.99 10.82
N TYR A 138 19.83 -9.09 10.81
CA TYR A 138 19.06 -9.31 9.58
C TYR A 138 18.37 -8.03 9.17
N TYR A 139 18.53 -7.63 7.92
CA TYR A 139 17.97 -6.41 7.37
C TYR A 139 16.91 -6.70 6.31
N ILE A 140 15.90 -5.84 6.27
CA ILE A 140 14.96 -5.74 5.15
C ILE A 140 14.84 -4.30 4.70
N LYS A 141 14.66 -4.11 3.39
CA LYS A 141 14.27 -2.82 2.80
C LYS A 141 13.03 -3.00 1.95
N ILE A 142 12.05 -2.12 2.15
CA ILE A 142 10.84 -2.02 1.32
C ILE A 142 10.82 -0.62 0.72
N GLU A 143 10.58 -0.51 -0.59
CA GLU A 143 10.62 0.75 -1.31
C GLU A 143 9.53 0.84 -2.37
N ASP A 144 8.96 2.03 -2.52
CA ASP A 144 8.05 2.33 -3.63
C ASP A 144 8.84 2.89 -4.83
N VAL A 145 8.91 2.09 -5.89
CA VAL A 145 9.68 2.39 -7.10
C VAL A 145 8.78 2.76 -8.29
N ASP A 146 7.49 2.99 -8.03
CA ASP A 146 6.52 3.42 -9.03
C ASP A 146 6.52 4.95 -9.14
N GLU A 147 6.98 5.48 -10.28
CA GLU A 147 7.14 6.92 -10.52
C GLU A 147 5.83 7.70 -10.44
N ASP A 148 4.71 7.05 -10.75
CA ASP A 148 3.38 7.65 -10.72
C ASP A 148 2.74 7.58 -9.32
N SER A 149 3.43 7.00 -8.34
CA SER A 149 2.92 6.85 -6.97
C SER A 149 3.19 8.10 -6.13
N PRO A 150 2.21 8.55 -5.31
CA PRO A 150 2.41 9.64 -4.34
C PRO A 150 3.52 9.37 -3.30
N SER A 151 3.96 8.11 -3.15
CA SER A 151 5.06 7.72 -2.27
C SER A 151 6.33 7.29 -3.01
N TYR A 152 6.47 7.64 -4.30
CA TYR A 152 7.66 7.32 -5.09
C TYR A 152 8.97 7.68 -4.37
N GLY A 153 9.92 6.75 -4.34
CA GLY A 153 11.23 6.89 -3.71
C GLY A 153 11.22 6.81 -2.18
N LYS A 154 10.06 6.63 -1.54
CA LYS A 154 10.00 6.34 -0.11
C LYS A 154 10.48 4.91 0.13
N SER A 155 11.45 4.77 1.02
CA SER A 155 11.96 3.48 1.44
C SER A 155 12.06 3.38 2.95
N PHE A 156 11.84 2.18 3.47
CA PHE A 156 12.05 1.87 4.88
C PHE A 156 12.99 0.69 5.02
N THR A 157 14.06 0.89 5.79
CA THR A 157 15.01 -0.16 6.15
C THR A 157 14.85 -0.51 7.62
N TYR A 158 14.75 -1.81 7.92
CA TYR A 158 14.62 -2.31 9.28
C TYR A 158 15.61 -3.42 9.53
N SER A 159 16.00 -3.58 10.79
CA SER A 159 16.84 -4.68 11.24
C SER A 159 16.27 -5.36 12.47
N ILE A 160 16.69 -6.61 12.68
CA ILE A 160 16.44 -7.42 13.87
C ILE A 160 17.68 -8.23 14.22
#